data_AF-A0A7V2RFE3-F1
#
_entry.id   AF-A0A7V2RFE3-F1
#
_cell.length_a   1.000
_cell.length_b   1.000
_cell.length_c   1.000
_cell.angle_alpha   90.00
_cell.angle_beta   90.00
_cell.angle_gamma   90.00
#
_symmetry.space_group_name_H-M   'P 1'
#
loop_
_entity.id
_entity.type
_entity.pdbx_description
1 polymer ?
#
loop_
_entity_poly.entity_id
_entity_poly.type
_entity_poly.pdbx_seq_one_letter_code
_entity_poly.pdbx_strand_id
1 'polypeptide(L)' 'MHSLFPKLFSPIKLGSLEIKNRIGGSCTTTGGADINGYITEECLYSYAARCEG' A
#
# COMPACT_ATOMS: atom_id res chain seq x y z
N MET A 1 14.04 -20.09 -2.16
CA MET A 1 12.94 -20.38 -1.21
C MET A 1 11.64 -20.18 -1.97
N HIS A 2 10.83 -21.21 -2.19
CA HIS A 2 9.54 -21.05 -2.86
C HIS A 2 8.52 -20.51 -1.85
N SER A 3 7.81 -19.44 -2.20
CA SER A 3 6.73 -18.90 -1.37
C SER A 3 5.58 -19.91 -1.28
N LEU A 4 4.99 -20.05 -0.09
CA LEU A 4 3.77 -20.84 0.13
C LEU A 4 2.56 -20.28 -0.64
N PHE A 5 2.65 -19.05 -1.14
CA PHE A 5 1.57 -18.35 -1.85
C PHE A 5 2.06 -17.75 -3.18
N PRO A 6 2.46 -18.58 -4.16
CA PRO A 6 3.12 -18.11 -5.38
C PRO A 6 2.26 -17.13 -6.19
N LYS A 7 0.94 -17.27 -6.14
CA LYS A 7 0.01 -16.36 -6.83
C LYS A 7 -0.12 -15.01 -6.13
N LEU A 8 0.02 -14.95 -4.81
CA LEU A 8 -0.10 -13.70 -4.04
C LEU A 8 1.08 -12.75 -4.34
N PHE A 9 2.27 -13.32 -4.53
CA PHE A 9 3.49 -12.57 -4.82
C PHE A 9 3.82 -12.50 -6.33
N SER A 10 2.92 -12.95 -7.21
CA SER A 10 3.12 -12.78 -8.65
C SER A 10 2.66 -11.40 -9.10
N PRO A 11 3.38 -10.77 -10.05
CA PRO A 11 2.94 -9.52 -10.63
C PRO A 11 1.55 -9.59 -11.27
N ILE A 12 0.89 -8.43 -11.35
CA ILE A 12 -0.40 -8.27 -12.05
C ILE A 12 -0.45 -6.92 -12.76
N LYS A 13 -1.00 -6.92 -13.99
CA LYS A 13 -1.37 -5.68 -14.67
C LYS A 13 -2.72 -5.17 -14.19
N LEU A 14 -2.77 -3.90 -13.77
CA LEU A 14 -3.99 -3.17 -13.43
C LEU A 14 -4.04 -1.89 -14.27
N GLY A 15 -4.88 -1.87 -15.29
CA GLY A 15 -4.91 -0.78 -16.27
C GLY A 15 -3.56 -0.66 -16.99
N SER A 16 -2.94 0.52 -16.92
CA SER A 16 -1.62 0.81 -17.48
C SER A 16 -0.45 0.48 -16.55
N LEU A 17 -0.71 0.08 -15.31
CA LEU A 17 0.32 -0.18 -14.30
C LEU A 17 0.58 -1.68 -14.16
N GLU A 18 1.84 -2.02 -13.88
CA GLU A 18 2.24 -3.35 -13.42
C GLU A 18 2.61 -3.27 -11.95
N ILE A 19 1.90 -4.03 -11.11
CA ILE A 19 2.14 -4.09 -9.66
C ILE A 19 2.94 -5.36 -9.35
N LYS A 20 3.96 -5.21 -8.51
CA LYS A 20 4.93 -6.26 -8.15
C LYS A 20 4.30 -7.48 -7.44
N ASN A 21 3.17 -7.30 -6.76
CA ASN A 21 2.46 -8.36 -6.04
C ASN A 21 0.95 -8.04 -6.00
N ARG A 22 0.17 -8.93 -5.36
CA ARG A 22 -1.29 -8.81 -5.21
C ARG A 22 -1.70 -8.43 -3.80
N ILE A 23 -0.79 -7.79 -3.05
CA ILE A 23 -1.01 -7.33 -1.67
C ILE A 23 -1.16 -5.82 -1.72
N GLY A 24 -2.28 -5.31 -1.23
CA GLY A 24 -2.53 -3.87 -1.17
C GLY A 24 -3.14 -3.46 0.17
N GLY A 25 -2.86 -2.25 0.61
CA GLY A 25 -3.57 -1.62 1.72
C GLY A 25 -4.95 -1.16 1.29
N SER A 26 -5.99 -1.55 2.03
CA SER A 26 -7.35 -1.04 1.80
C SER A 26 -7.50 0.41 2.26
N CYS A 27 -8.47 1.14 1.71
CA CYS A 27 -8.86 2.47 2.18
C CYS A 27 -9.25 2.39 3.66
N THR A 28 -8.37 2.87 4.54
CA THR A 28 -8.51 2.76 5.99
C THR A 28 -8.39 4.15 6.61
N THR A 29 -9.37 4.56 7.40
CA THR A 29 -9.31 5.82 8.15
C THR A 29 -8.27 5.69 9.27
N THR A 30 -7.25 6.54 9.24
CA THR A 30 -6.13 6.50 10.19
C THR A 30 -6.12 7.66 11.19
N GLY A 31 -6.97 8.67 11.00
CA GLY A 31 -6.89 9.91 11.76
C GLY A 31 -5.66 10.77 11.42
N GLY A 32 -5.00 10.52 10.28
CA GLY A 32 -3.78 11.22 9.87
C GLY A 32 -3.98 12.55 9.13
N ALA A 33 -5.09 13.24 9.38
CA ALA A 33 -5.36 14.56 8.80
C ALA A 33 -5.48 15.62 9.91
N ASP A 34 -5.07 16.85 9.59
CA ASP A 34 -5.23 18.00 10.47
C ASP A 34 -6.69 18.48 10.56
N ILE A 35 -6.94 19.54 11.33
CA ILE A 35 -8.29 20.10 11.53
C ILE A 35 -8.94 20.65 10.24
N ASN A 36 -8.14 20.95 9.21
CA ASN A 36 -8.62 21.42 7.92
C ASN A 36 -8.78 20.26 6.91
N GLY A 37 -8.46 19.03 7.31
CA GLY A 37 -8.54 17.84 6.46
C GLY A 37 -7.31 17.63 5.57
N TYR A 38 -6.20 18.34 5.81
CA TYR A 38 -4.96 18.11 5.08
C TYR A 38 -4.14 17.00 5.72
N ILE A 39 -3.42 16.24 4.89
CA ILE A 39 -2.54 15.17 5.36
C ILE A 39 -1.44 15.72 6.29
N THR A 40 -1.14 15.01 7.37
CA THR A 40 -0.02 15.35 8.25
C THR A 40 1.26 14.59 7.88
N GLU A 41 2.43 15.07 8.34
CA GLU A 41 3.71 14.39 8.10
C GLU A 41 3.74 12.98 8.70
N GLU A 42 3.12 12.80 9.87
CA GLU A 42 2.98 11.49 10.53
C GLU A 42 2.25 10.47 9.64
N CYS A 43 1.25 10.95 8.89
CA CYS A 43 0.51 10.11 7.96
C CYS A 43 1.41 9.65 6.80
N LEU A 44 2.32 10.49 6.31
CA LEU A 44 3.27 10.12 5.25
C LEU A 44 4.16 8.95 5.66
N TYR A 45 4.69 8.95 6.90
CA TYR A 45 5.51 7.83 7.40
C TYR A 45 4.73 6.51 7.43
N SER A 46 3.44 6.58 7.80
CA SER A 46 2.54 5.43 7.82
C SER A 46 2.39 4.81 6.41
N TYR A 47 2.19 5.63 5.38
CA TYR A 47 2.11 5.14 4.00
C TYR A 47 3.47 4.63 3.51
N ALA A 48 4.56 5.36 3.73
CA ALA A 48 5.90 4.99 3.30
C ALA A 48 6.33 3.61 3.83
N ALA A 49 6.10 3.35 5.13
CA ALA A 49 6.44 2.07 5.77
C ALA A 49 5.69 0.86 5.18
N ARG A 50 4.57 1.08 4.47
CA ARG A 50 3.74 0.00 3.88
C ARG A 50 4.03 -0.22 2.39
N CYS A 51 4.80 0.65 1.74
CA CYS A 51 5.06 0.58 0.29
C CYS A 51 6.13 -0.45 -0.11
N GLU A 52 7.00 -0.87 0.81
CA GLU A 52 8.10 -1.80 0.52
C GLU A 52 7.64 -3.23 0.22
N GLY A 53 6.52 -3.66 0.80
CA GLY A 53 5.98 -5.02 0.70
C GLY A 53 5.59 -5.42 -0.71
#